data_AF-A0A0F9PKC3-F1
#
_entry.id   AF-A0A0F9PKC3-F1
#
_cell.length_a   1.000
_cell.length_b   1.000
_cell.length_c   1.000
_cell.angle_alpha   90.00
_cell.angle_beta   90.00
_cell.angle_gamma   90.00
#
_symmetry.space_group_name_H-M   'P 1'
#
loop_
_entity.id
_entity.type
_entity.pdbx_description
1 polymer ?
#
loop_
_entity_poly.entity_id
_entity_poly.type
_entity_poly.pdbx_seq_one_letter_code
_entity_poly.pdbx_strand_id
1 'polypeptide(L)'
;MKEFVIDNHITLRLIKRGSLKTIIFVDGEEFMQCKYLLIINPQEKEAQKEIKSVDEASKLLVRDLERELKPIDLGITPEQEFWGHCSNLQVWVENNYDQNIIHTNLGLPLLKKQAENGVPKAKSKFREVVIETFEKRRIKKILYLFEGEFFKFFNYEEYKELYHLFSDASSINGKVVNIDVVALYLDVFSLFHAVSRVYSKNYKFLLEPIIPDIKEFVKGITIDYELKDKEWKSYSPATYRFYFGNNRSITLKELIKKNKKINY
;
A
#
# COMPACT_ATOMS: atom_id res chain seq x y z
N MET A 1 9.19 -11.60 -32.18
CA MET A 1 8.93 -11.48 -30.72
C MET A 1 10.21 -10.95 -30.11
N LYS A 2 10.17 -9.86 -29.34
CA LYS A 2 11.35 -9.40 -28.58
C LYS A 2 11.21 -9.91 -27.16
N GLU A 3 12.30 -10.43 -26.60
CA GLU A 3 12.38 -10.92 -25.23
C GLU A 3 13.55 -10.23 -24.54
N PHE A 4 13.37 -9.90 -23.26
CA PHE A 4 14.40 -9.35 -22.41
C PHE A 4 14.33 -10.05 -21.05
N VAL A 5 15.38 -10.77 -20.69
CA VAL A 5 15.50 -11.45 -19.40
C VAL A 5 16.12 -10.47 -18.41
N ILE A 6 15.39 -10.19 -17.32
CA ILE A 6 15.84 -9.28 -16.25
C ILE A 6 16.72 -10.06 -15.26
N ASP A 7 16.19 -11.19 -14.79
CA ASP A 7 16.89 -12.15 -13.95
C ASP A 7 16.31 -13.56 -14.18
N ASN A 8 16.67 -14.51 -13.32
CA ASN A 8 16.20 -15.90 -13.41
C ASN A 8 14.68 -16.05 -13.26
N HIS A 9 13.98 -15.05 -12.71
CA HIS A 9 12.57 -15.11 -12.39
C HIS A 9 11.75 -14.17 -13.28
N ILE A 10 12.28 -13.03 -13.70
CA ILE A 10 11.54 -11.98 -14.41
C ILE A 10 11.99 -11.89 -15.88
N THR A 11 11.04 -11.97 -16.78
CA THR A 11 11.27 -11.78 -18.22
C THR A 11 10.19 -10.88 -18.82
N LEU A 12 10.56 -9.98 -19.72
CA LEU A 12 9.62 -9.17 -20.49
C LEU A 12 9.59 -9.64 -21.94
N ARG A 13 8.40 -9.69 -22.52
CA ARG A 13 8.21 -9.99 -23.95
C ARG A 13 7.34 -8.94 -24.62
N LEU A 14 7.77 -8.46 -25.78
CA LEU A 14 6.93 -7.69 -26.68
C LEU A 14 6.18 -8.65 -27.61
N ILE A 15 4.88 -8.81 -27.36
CA ILE A 15 4.02 -9.79 -28.02
C ILE A 15 2.94 -9.07 -28.83
N LYS A 16 2.65 -9.58 -30.04
CA LYS A 16 1.55 -9.09 -30.88
C LYS A 16 0.27 -9.87 -30.53
N ARG A 17 -0.70 -9.20 -29.89
CA ARG A 17 -2.06 -9.71 -29.61
C ARG A 17 -3.07 -8.63 -30.02
N GLY A 18 -3.37 -8.56 -31.32
CA GLY A 18 -4.07 -7.42 -31.94
C GLY A 18 -3.12 -6.22 -32.11
N SER A 19 -2.62 -5.66 -30.99
CA SER A 19 -1.55 -4.67 -30.95
C SER A 19 -0.28 -5.24 -30.29
N LEU A 20 0.86 -4.56 -30.48
CA LEU A 20 2.08 -4.87 -29.74
C LEU A 20 1.90 -4.47 -28.27
N LYS A 21 2.18 -5.40 -27.36
CA LYS A 21 2.07 -5.18 -25.92
C LYS A 21 3.25 -5.80 -25.20
N THR A 22 3.77 -5.08 -24.21
CA THR A 22 4.77 -5.60 -23.28
C THR A 22 4.09 -6.50 -22.25
N ILE A 23 4.48 -7.77 -22.18
CA ILE A 23 4.02 -8.75 -21.20
C ILE A 23 5.17 -9.07 -20.23
N ILE A 24 4.90 -9.03 -18.92
CA ILE A 24 5.88 -9.41 -17.89
C ILE A 24 5.56 -10.85 -17.55
N PHE A 25 6.60 -11.66 -17.38
CA PHE A 25 6.52 -13.05 -16.96
C PHE A 25 7.29 -13.20 -15.65
N VAL A 26 6.71 -13.94 -14.70
CA VAL A 26 7.39 -14.34 -13.46
C VAL A 26 7.42 -15.86 -13.42
N ASP A 27 8.61 -16.46 -13.44
CA ASP A 27 8.84 -17.91 -13.56
C ASP A 27 8.08 -18.54 -14.74
N GLY A 28 8.02 -17.83 -15.87
CA GLY A 28 7.35 -18.28 -17.09
C GLY A 28 5.84 -18.06 -17.14
N GLU A 29 5.21 -17.58 -16.05
CA GLU A 29 3.77 -17.27 -16.00
C GLU A 29 3.48 -15.80 -16.34
N GLU A 30 2.42 -15.54 -17.11
CA GLU A 30 2.01 -14.17 -17.44
C GLU A 30 1.59 -13.38 -16.20
N PHE A 31 2.24 -12.24 -15.99
CA PHE A 31 1.96 -11.31 -14.91
C PHE A 31 1.12 -10.12 -15.42
N MET A 32 -0.14 -10.06 -15.00
CA MET A 32 -1.20 -9.25 -15.62
C MET A 32 -1.54 -7.94 -14.89
N GLN A 33 -0.69 -7.46 -13.98
CA GLN A 33 -0.96 -6.21 -13.25
C GLN A 33 -0.60 -4.95 -14.05
N CYS A 34 -1.33 -3.85 -13.80
CA CYS A 34 -1.21 -2.58 -14.51
C CYS A 34 0.24 -2.09 -14.64
N LYS A 35 0.63 -1.77 -15.87
CA LYS A 35 1.98 -1.37 -16.28
C LYS A 35 2.03 0.12 -16.58
N TYR A 36 1.57 0.94 -15.64
CA TYR A 36 1.73 2.37 -15.84
C TYR A 36 3.22 2.68 -15.79
N LEU A 37 3.80 2.99 -16.95
CA LEU A 37 5.12 3.59 -17.01
C LEU A 37 4.94 5.05 -16.59
N LEU A 38 5.37 5.39 -15.38
CA LEU A 38 5.56 6.78 -15.01
C LEU A 38 6.81 7.27 -15.75
N ILE A 39 6.58 7.91 -16.88
CA ILE A 39 7.63 8.61 -17.62
C ILE A 39 7.77 9.99 -16.98
N ILE A 40 8.72 10.10 -16.07
CA ILE A 40 9.11 11.38 -15.49
C ILE A 40 10.22 11.90 -16.40
N ASN A 41 10.02 13.03 -17.08
CA ASN A 41 11.10 13.77 -17.73
C ASN A 41 11.75 14.70 -16.68
N PRO A 42 12.89 14.32 -16.07
CA PRO A 42 13.47 15.06 -14.95
C PRO A 42 13.98 16.46 -15.35
N GLN A 43 14.07 16.74 -16.67
CA GLN A 43 14.60 17.98 -17.22
C GLN A 43 13.55 19.09 -17.32
N GLU A 44 12.26 18.80 -17.16
CA GLU A 44 11.20 19.77 -17.50
C GLU A 44 10.70 20.67 -16.36
N LYS A 45 10.96 20.35 -15.08
CA LYS A 45 10.52 21.20 -13.95
C LYS A 45 11.53 21.16 -12.81
N GLU A 46 11.96 22.32 -12.32
CA GLU A 46 12.82 22.44 -11.11
C GLU A 46 12.20 21.76 -9.88
N ALA A 47 10.87 21.71 -9.81
CA ALA A 47 10.11 20.99 -8.78
C ALA A 47 10.33 19.45 -8.77
N GLN A 48 10.97 18.87 -9.79
CA GLN A 48 11.24 17.42 -9.85
C GLN A 48 12.57 17.02 -9.22
N LYS A 49 13.46 17.97 -8.90
CA LYS A 49 14.78 17.69 -8.30
C LYS A 49 14.69 17.13 -6.87
N GLU A 50 13.56 17.28 -6.19
CA GLU A 50 13.33 16.81 -4.81
C GLU A 50 12.50 15.53 -4.71
N ILE A 51 12.05 14.96 -5.83
CA ILE A 51 11.24 13.74 -5.86
C ILE A 51 12.10 12.54 -5.50
N LYS A 52 11.76 11.84 -4.40
CA LYS A 52 12.52 10.69 -3.90
C LYS A 52 11.98 9.34 -4.36
N SER A 53 10.80 9.31 -4.97
CA SER A 53 10.17 8.06 -5.44
C SER A 53 9.18 8.27 -6.57
N VAL A 54 8.97 7.23 -7.37
CA VAL A 54 7.94 7.20 -8.41
C VAL A 54 6.52 7.41 -7.84
N ASP A 55 6.24 6.91 -6.62
CA ASP A 55 4.95 7.12 -5.94
C ASP A 55 4.74 8.59 -5.48
N GLU A 56 5.83 9.30 -5.17
CA GLU A 56 5.77 10.73 -4.83
C GLU A 56 5.56 11.57 -6.10
N ALA A 57 6.26 11.21 -7.18
CA ALA A 57 6.06 11.82 -8.49
C ALA A 57 4.61 11.69 -8.97
N SER A 58 4.03 10.49 -8.83
CA SER A 58 2.66 10.24 -9.29
C SER A 58 1.63 11.11 -8.57
N LYS A 59 1.83 11.40 -7.28
CA LYS A 59 0.98 12.29 -6.48
C LYS A 59 1.06 13.76 -6.91
N LEU A 60 2.25 14.23 -7.30
CA LEU A 60 2.44 15.60 -7.78
C LEU A 60 1.91 15.79 -9.20
N LEU A 61 1.95 14.72 -9.99
CA LEU A 61 1.52 14.69 -11.39
C LEU A 61 0.04 14.27 -11.57
N VAL A 62 -0.73 14.07 -10.48
CA VAL A 62 -2.14 13.62 -10.53
C VAL A 62 -2.98 14.45 -11.51
N ARG A 63 -2.77 15.77 -11.56
CA ARG A 63 -3.51 16.66 -12.48
C ARG A 63 -3.20 16.43 -13.96
N ASP A 64 -2.00 15.97 -14.28
CA ASP A 64 -1.60 15.64 -15.66
C ASP A 64 -1.92 14.17 -16.00
N LEU A 65 -1.99 13.30 -14.99
CA LEU A 65 -2.31 11.85 -15.07
C LEU A 65 -3.82 11.53 -15.06
N GLU A 66 -4.69 12.46 -14.64
CA GLU A 66 -6.14 12.33 -14.75
C GLU A 66 -6.65 12.42 -16.20
N ARG A 67 -5.81 12.90 -17.12
CA ARG A 67 -6.03 12.69 -18.55
C ARG A 67 -5.61 11.27 -18.87
N GLU A 68 -6.48 10.48 -19.50
CA GLU A 68 -6.22 9.12 -20.00
C GLU A 68 -5.15 9.09 -21.13
N LEU A 69 -4.05 9.84 -20.99
CA LEU A 69 -2.95 9.88 -21.94
C LEU A 69 -2.27 8.51 -21.95
N LYS A 70 -2.39 7.84 -23.08
CA LYS A 70 -1.68 6.61 -23.38
C LYS A 70 -0.29 6.98 -23.91
N PRO A 71 0.73 6.11 -23.77
CA PRO A 71 2.05 6.35 -24.36
C PRO A 71 2.00 6.73 -25.85
N ILE A 72 1.04 6.18 -26.60
CA ILE A 72 0.82 6.50 -28.02
C ILE A 72 0.40 7.96 -28.24
N ASP A 73 -0.33 8.57 -27.30
CA ASP A 73 -0.75 9.98 -27.36
C ASP A 73 0.45 10.92 -27.15
N LEU A 74 1.54 10.40 -26.57
CA LEU A 74 2.83 11.07 -26.40
C LEU A 74 3.83 10.71 -27.51
N GLY A 75 3.41 10.00 -28.56
CA GLY A 75 4.26 9.57 -29.67
C GLY A 75 5.25 8.45 -29.33
N ILE A 76 5.06 7.75 -28.22
CA ILE A 76 5.94 6.67 -27.77
C ILE A 76 5.53 5.37 -28.44
N THR A 77 6.46 4.74 -29.15
CA THR A 77 6.19 3.46 -29.81
C THR A 77 6.14 2.31 -28.80
N PRO A 78 5.43 1.20 -29.11
CA PRO A 78 5.43 0.01 -28.26
C PRO A 78 6.84 -0.53 -27.96
N GLU A 79 7.78 -0.40 -28.90
CA GLU A 79 9.18 -0.77 -28.71
C GLU A 79 9.91 0.16 -27.74
N GLN A 80 9.69 1.48 -27.81
CA GLN A 80 10.27 2.43 -26.87
C GLN A 80 9.72 2.22 -25.46
N GLU A 81 8.41 2.01 -25.34
CA GLU A 81 7.76 1.69 -24.06
C GLU A 81 8.32 0.36 -23.50
N PHE A 82 8.47 -0.67 -24.34
CA PHE A 82 9.08 -1.95 -23.96
C PHE A 82 10.47 -1.76 -23.35
N TRP A 83 11.35 -1.00 -23.99
CA TRP A 83 12.69 -0.73 -23.46
C TRP A 83 12.66 0.10 -22.18
N GLY A 84 11.72 1.05 -22.06
CA GLY A 84 11.50 1.79 -20.81
C GLY A 84 11.13 0.87 -19.64
N HIS A 85 10.19 -0.06 -19.85
CA HIS A 85 9.82 -1.06 -18.84
C HIS A 85 10.98 -2.00 -18.50
N CYS A 86 11.74 -2.46 -19.50
CA CYS A 86 12.91 -3.33 -19.28
C CYS A 86 13.96 -2.61 -18.42
N SER A 87 14.31 -1.37 -18.76
CA SER A 87 15.28 -0.57 -18.02
C SER A 87 14.86 -0.35 -16.57
N ASN A 88 13.60 0.05 -16.34
CA ASN A 88 13.09 0.29 -14.99
C ASN A 88 13.09 -0.98 -14.13
N LEU A 89 12.69 -2.13 -14.69
CA LEU A 89 12.70 -3.40 -13.95
C LEU A 89 14.12 -3.94 -13.74
N GLN A 90 15.03 -3.73 -14.69
CA GLN A 90 16.43 -4.10 -14.55
C GLN A 90 17.05 -3.36 -13.37
N VAL A 91 16.93 -2.03 -13.37
CA VAL A 91 17.46 -1.16 -12.31
C VAL A 91 16.80 -1.50 -10.97
N TRP A 92 15.50 -1.81 -10.96
CA TRP A 92 14.80 -2.25 -9.76
C TRP A 92 15.39 -3.54 -9.16
N VAL A 93 15.63 -4.57 -9.98
CA VAL A 93 16.21 -5.85 -9.51
C VAL A 93 17.67 -5.66 -9.06
N GLU A 94 18.46 -4.91 -9.83
CA GLU A 94 19.87 -4.62 -9.53
C GLU A 94 20.03 -3.84 -8.21
N ASN A 95 19.11 -2.93 -7.91
CA ASN A 95 19.08 -2.16 -6.67
C ASN A 95 18.27 -2.86 -5.56
N ASN A 96 18.32 -4.19 -5.52
CA ASN A 96 17.73 -5.00 -4.46
C ASN A 96 16.22 -4.70 -4.22
N TYR A 97 15.49 -4.52 -5.31
CA TYR A 97 14.05 -4.21 -5.32
C TYR A 97 13.67 -2.93 -4.57
N ASP A 98 14.50 -1.89 -4.64
CA ASP A 98 14.21 -0.59 -4.04
C ASP A 98 12.84 -0.05 -4.49
N GLN A 99 11.98 0.21 -3.51
CA GLN A 99 10.60 0.67 -3.69
C GLN A 99 10.48 2.03 -4.37
N ASN A 100 11.57 2.79 -4.43
CA ASN A 100 11.57 4.14 -4.99
C ASN A 100 11.71 4.14 -6.53
N ILE A 101 12.17 3.03 -7.12
CA ILE A 101 12.54 2.93 -8.54
C ILE A 101 11.33 2.68 -9.44
N ILE A 102 10.37 1.86 -8.98
CA ILE A 102 9.14 1.59 -9.71
C ILE A 102 7.93 1.84 -8.82
N HIS A 103 6.80 2.17 -9.44
CA HIS A 103 5.57 2.46 -8.71
C HIS A 103 5.13 1.27 -7.85
N THR A 104 4.62 1.55 -6.65
CA THR A 104 4.19 0.52 -5.68
C THR A 104 3.17 -0.45 -6.28
N ASN A 105 2.27 0.02 -7.15
CA ASN A 105 1.25 -0.82 -7.81
C ASN A 105 1.82 -1.89 -8.77
N LEU A 106 3.12 -1.82 -9.10
CA LEU A 106 3.82 -2.87 -9.85
C LEU A 106 4.83 -3.60 -8.97
N GLY A 107 5.65 -2.86 -8.21
CA GLY A 107 6.76 -3.45 -7.43
C GLY A 107 6.31 -4.35 -6.30
N LEU A 108 5.29 -3.96 -5.51
CA LEU A 108 4.78 -4.81 -4.43
C LEU A 108 4.20 -6.14 -4.95
N PRO A 109 3.31 -6.12 -5.96
CA PRO A 109 2.82 -7.34 -6.59
C PRO A 109 3.88 -8.24 -7.20
N LEU A 110 4.90 -7.68 -7.87
CA LEU A 110 6.00 -8.48 -8.42
C LEU A 110 6.81 -9.15 -7.32
N LEU A 111 7.10 -8.44 -6.21
CA LEU A 111 7.72 -9.04 -5.04
C LEU A 111 6.84 -10.14 -4.44
N LYS A 112 5.54 -9.90 -4.34
CA LYS A 112 4.56 -10.88 -3.85
C LYS A 112 4.61 -12.14 -4.71
N LYS A 113 4.47 -12.03 -6.04
CA LYS A 113 4.46 -13.17 -6.94
C LYS A 113 5.75 -13.98 -6.87
N GLN A 114 6.91 -13.32 -6.84
CA GLN A 114 8.19 -13.99 -6.63
C GLN A 114 8.26 -14.69 -5.26
N ALA A 115 7.76 -14.06 -4.19
CA ALA A 115 7.71 -14.67 -2.87
C ALA A 115 6.77 -15.88 -2.81
N GLU A 116 5.64 -15.86 -3.54
CA GLU A 116 4.73 -17.01 -3.72
C GLU A 116 5.41 -18.17 -4.43
N ASN A 117 6.23 -17.85 -5.43
CA ASN A 117 7.04 -18.84 -6.16
C ASN A 117 8.27 -19.32 -5.35
N GLY A 118 8.44 -18.84 -4.11
CA GLY A 118 9.45 -19.33 -3.18
C GLY A 118 10.82 -18.63 -3.29
N VAL A 119 10.93 -17.53 -4.03
CA VAL A 119 12.20 -16.77 -4.17
C VAL A 119 12.61 -16.16 -2.82
N PRO A 120 13.70 -16.63 -2.18
CA PRO A 120 14.02 -16.22 -0.80
C PRO A 120 14.32 -14.73 -0.67
N LYS A 121 15.06 -14.16 -1.65
CA LYS A 121 15.40 -12.73 -1.69
C LYS A 121 14.15 -11.86 -1.78
N ALA A 122 13.20 -12.23 -2.64
CA ALA A 122 11.92 -11.52 -2.77
C ALA A 122 11.11 -11.61 -1.47
N LYS A 123 11.04 -12.79 -0.83
CA LYS A 123 10.35 -12.96 0.45
C LYS A 123 10.96 -12.10 1.57
N SER A 124 12.29 -12.07 1.68
CA SER A 124 12.99 -11.22 2.66
C SER A 124 12.69 -9.75 2.41
N LYS A 125 12.87 -9.30 1.16
CA LYS A 125 12.68 -7.90 0.80
C LYS A 125 11.22 -7.46 0.95
N PHE A 126 10.29 -8.35 0.63
CA PHE A 126 8.87 -8.15 0.82
C PHE A 126 8.54 -7.87 2.30
N ARG A 127 9.14 -8.62 3.24
CA ARG A 127 8.95 -8.41 4.68
C ARG A 127 9.50 -7.07 5.16
N GLU A 128 10.72 -6.71 4.75
CA GLU A 128 11.33 -5.42 5.07
C GLU A 128 10.41 -4.25 4.69
N VAL A 129 9.87 -4.31 3.47
CA VAL A 129 8.97 -3.32 2.91
C VAL A 129 7.68 -3.17 3.72
N VAL A 130 7.11 -4.29 4.16
CA VAL A 130 5.91 -4.28 5.01
C VAL A 130 6.25 -3.61 6.33
N ILE A 131 7.33 -4.04 7.00
CA ILE A 131 7.77 -3.47 8.29
C ILE A 131 8.00 -1.96 8.15
N GLU A 132 8.77 -1.51 7.17
CA GLU A 132 9.03 -0.09 6.89
C GLU A 132 7.73 0.70 6.65
N THR A 133 6.75 0.09 5.99
CA THR A 133 5.43 0.72 5.75
C THR A 133 4.67 0.95 7.06
N PHE A 134 4.75 0.01 8.00
CA PHE A 134 4.17 0.13 9.34
C PHE A 134 4.92 1.15 10.20
N GLU A 135 6.26 1.12 10.21
CA GLU A 135 7.10 2.10 10.92
C GLU A 135 6.81 3.53 10.46
N LYS A 136 6.69 3.73 9.15
CA LYS A 136 6.37 5.03 8.55
C LYS A 136 4.89 5.39 8.60
N ARG A 137 4.03 4.53 9.17
CA ARG A 137 2.57 4.72 9.31
C ARG A 137 1.89 5.18 8.03
N ARG A 138 2.25 4.57 6.90
CA ARG A 138 1.68 4.91 5.59
C ARG A 138 0.30 4.26 5.45
N ILE A 139 -0.72 4.78 6.16
CA ILE A 139 -2.02 4.11 6.38
C ILE A 139 -2.69 3.61 5.11
N LYS A 140 -2.74 4.41 4.04
CA LYS A 140 -3.30 3.97 2.75
C LYS A 140 -2.55 2.77 2.15
N LYS A 141 -1.22 2.73 2.31
CA LYS A 141 -0.38 1.60 1.87
C LYS A 141 -0.56 0.39 2.79
N ILE A 142 -0.77 0.59 4.09
CA ILE A 142 -1.12 -0.50 5.02
C ILE A 142 -2.44 -1.15 4.62
N LEU A 143 -3.48 -0.35 4.33
CA LEU A 143 -4.76 -0.86 3.84
C LEU A 143 -4.60 -1.67 2.55
N TYR A 144 -3.83 -1.16 1.58
CA TYR A 144 -3.48 -1.90 0.37
C TYR A 144 -2.78 -3.24 0.65
N LEU A 145 -1.91 -3.29 1.67
CA LEU A 145 -1.26 -4.54 2.11
C LEU A 145 -2.26 -5.55 2.72
N PHE A 146 -3.34 -5.08 3.35
CA PHE A 146 -4.41 -5.96 3.82
C PHE A 146 -5.24 -6.51 2.66
N GLU A 147 -5.64 -5.65 1.73
CA GLU A 147 -6.45 -6.02 0.56
C GLU A 147 -5.75 -7.05 -0.35
N GLY A 148 -4.44 -6.91 -0.54
CA GLY A 148 -3.68 -7.81 -1.41
C GLY A 148 -3.23 -9.13 -0.77
N GLU A 149 -3.76 -9.50 0.40
CA GLU A 149 -3.43 -10.74 1.13
C GLU A 149 -1.93 -10.93 1.39
N PHE A 150 -1.22 -9.84 1.61
CA PHE A 150 0.23 -9.87 1.72
C PHE A 150 0.74 -10.46 3.04
N PHE A 151 -0.12 -10.56 4.05
CA PHE A 151 0.25 -11.08 5.37
C PHE A 151 0.43 -12.59 5.42
N LYS A 152 0.05 -13.35 4.37
CA LYS A 152 0.24 -14.82 4.33
C LYS A 152 1.71 -15.28 4.40
N PHE A 153 2.67 -14.39 4.19
CA PHE A 153 4.12 -14.68 4.31
C PHE A 153 4.67 -14.46 5.72
N PHE A 154 3.83 -14.00 6.64
CA PHE A 154 4.16 -13.81 8.04
C PHE A 154 3.68 -15.03 8.83
N ASN A 155 4.41 -15.41 9.86
CA ASN A 155 3.88 -16.27 10.91
C ASN A 155 3.10 -15.43 11.93
N TYR A 156 2.41 -16.10 12.86
CA TYR A 156 1.57 -15.39 13.83
C TYR A 156 2.35 -14.42 14.73
N GLU A 157 3.56 -14.79 15.17
CA GLU A 157 4.39 -13.92 16.02
C GLU A 157 4.87 -12.69 15.24
N GLU A 158 5.36 -12.87 14.01
CA GLU A 158 5.75 -11.74 13.14
C GLU A 158 4.54 -10.83 12.86
N TYR A 159 3.35 -11.42 12.64
CA TYR A 159 2.11 -10.67 12.43
C TYR A 159 1.69 -9.88 13.67
N LYS A 160 1.87 -10.46 14.86
CA LYS A 160 1.60 -9.82 16.15
C LYS A 160 2.58 -8.67 16.43
N GLU A 161 3.83 -8.79 16.01
CA GLU A 161 4.81 -7.69 16.07
C GLU A 161 4.35 -6.49 15.21
N LEU A 162 3.82 -6.74 14.00
CA LEU A 162 3.24 -5.67 13.17
C LEU A 162 2.04 -5.00 13.85
N TYR A 163 1.20 -5.78 14.53
CA TYR A 163 0.10 -5.24 15.33
C TYR A 163 0.62 -4.33 16.45
N HIS A 164 1.62 -4.78 17.21
CA HIS A 164 2.21 -3.98 18.28
C HIS A 164 2.83 -2.68 17.75
N LEU A 165 3.60 -2.77 16.66
CA LEU A 165 4.18 -1.60 15.98
C LEU A 165 3.11 -0.60 15.53
N PHE A 166 1.99 -1.08 14.98
CA PHE A 166 0.87 -0.23 14.56
C PHE A 166 0.13 0.40 15.75
N SER A 167 -0.19 -0.42 16.75
CA SER A 167 -0.99 -0.05 17.93
C SER A 167 -0.27 0.90 18.88
N ASP A 168 1.07 0.93 18.87
CA ASP A 168 1.85 1.84 19.70
C ASP A 168 1.50 3.31 19.36
N ALA A 169 0.88 3.99 20.31
CA ALA A 169 0.45 5.37 20.14
C ALA A 169 1.58 6.40 20.36
N SER A 170 2.77 5.98 20.83
CA SER A 170 3.86 6.86 21.23
C SER A 170 4.24 7.88 20.14
N SER A 171 4.36 7.41 18.89
CA SER A 171 4.78 8.22 17.74
C SER A 171 3.71 9.18 17.19
N ILE A 172 2.47 9.09 17.67
CA ILE A 172 1.36 9.97 17.27
C ILE A 172 0.78 10.77 18.44
N ASN A 173 1.31 10.58 19.65
CA ASN A 173 0.82 11.26 20.82
C ASN A 173 0.94 12.79 20.67
N GLY A 174 -0.14 13.51 20.96
CA GLY A 174 -0.24 14.95 20.81
C GLY A 174 -0.42 15.45 19.37
N LYS A 175 -0.45 14.57 18.36
CA LYS A 175 -0.70 15.00 16.97
C LYS A 175 -2.16 15.33 16.76
N VAL A 176 -2.40 16.36 15.96
CA VAL A 176 -3.71 16.68 15.40
C VAL A 176 -3.92 15.80 14.17
N VAL A 177 -5.00 15.02 14.17
CA VAL A 177 -5.32 14.06 13.11
C VAL A 177 -6.74 14.30 12.64
N ASN A 178 -6.91 14.48 11.33
CA ASN A 178 -8.21 14.63 10.70
C ASN A 178 -9.08 13.37 10.90
N ILE A 179 -10.38 13.56 11.12
CA ILE A 179 -11.33 12.50 11.41
C ILE A 179 -11.34 11.37 10.36
N ASP A 180 -11.16 11.67 9.08
CA ASP A 180 -11.13 10.66 8.01
C ASP A 180 -9.91 9.75 8.15
N VAL A 181 -8.77 10.32 8.54
CA VAL A 181 -7.56 9.56 8.83
C VAL A 181 -7.77 8.68 10.07
N VAL A 182 -8.48 9.15 11.10
CA VAL A 182 -8.84 8.35 12.26
C VAL A 182 -9.70 7.14 11.85
N ALA A 183 -10.67 7.33 10.96
CA ALA A 183 -11.47 6.22 10.43
C ALA A 183 -10.60 5.14 9.76
N LEU A 184 -9.63 5.55 8.94
CA LEU A 184 -8.69 4.61 8.30
C LEU A 184 -7.85 3.84 9.33
N TYR A 185 -7.40 4.46 10.43
CA TYR A 185 -6.70 3.75 11.50
C TYR A 185 -7.58 2.66 12.13
N LEU A 186 -8.86 2.96 12.37
CA LEU A 186 -9.81 2.03 12.96
C LEU A 186 -10.16 0.88 11.99
N ASP A 187 -10.18 1.14 10.69
CA ASP A 187 -10.30 0.10 9.67
C ASP A 187 -9.11 -0.87 9.74
N VAL A 188 -7.88 -0.34 9.87
CA VAL A 188 -6.67 -1.17 10.03
C VAL A 188 -6.74 -2.02 11.29
N PHE A 189 -7.16 -1.48 12.45
CA PHE A 189 -7.38 -2.27 13.66
C PHE A 189 -8.38 -3.42 13.44
N SER A 190 -9.46 -3.16 12.70
CA SER A 190 -10.49 -4.16 12.40
C SER A 190 -9.95 -5.24 11.46
N LEU A 191 -9.14 -4.86 10.48
CA LEU A 191 -8.46 -5.79 9.57
C LEU A 191 -7.44 -6.66 10.32
N PHE A 192 -6.75 -6.11 11.32
CA PHE A 192 -5.88 -6.89 12.19
C PHE A 192 -6.63 -8.02 12.89
N HIS A 193 -7.79 -7.69 13.46
CA HIS A 193 -8.69 -8.69 14.05
C HIS A 193 -9.07 -9.76 13.03
N ALA A 194 -9.52 -9.34 11.87
CA ALA A 194 -10.05 -10.23 10.83
C ALA A 194 -8.98 -11.20 10.33
N VAL A 195 -7.79 -10.70 9.99
CA VAL A 195 -6.68 -11.51 9.47
C VAL A 195 -6.07 -12.41 10.54
N SER A 196 -6.07 -12.01 11.83
CA SER A 196 -5.63 -12.89 12.92
C SER A 196 -6.36 -14.26 12.92
N ARG A 197 -7.63 -14.28 12.49
CA ARG A 197 -8.43 -15.51 12.38
C ARG A 197 -7.83 -16.53 11.41
N VAL A 198 -7.13 -16.08 10.38
CA VAL A 198 -6.49 -16.96 9.37
C VAL A 198 -5.40 -17.82 9.99
N TYR A 199 -4.73 -17.32 11.04
CA TYR A 199 -3.71 -18.07 11.76
C TYR A 199 -4.28 -19.16 12.67
N SER A 200 -5.59 -19.19 12.89
CA SER A 200 -6.19 -20.05 13.89
C SER A 200 -7.37 -20.88 13.39
N LYS A 201 -7.19 -22.20 13.32
CA LYS A 201 -8.30 -23.13 13.04
C LYS A 201 -9.35 -23.19 14.17
N ASN A 202 -8.93 -22.94 15.42
CA ASN A 202 -9.76 -23.04 16.63
C ASN A 202 -9.72 -21.75 17.47
N TYR A 203 -9.54 -20.58 16.84
CA TYR A 203 -9.44 -19.28 17.55
C TYR A 203 -8.32 -19.12 18.62
N LYS A 204 -7.44 -20.11 18.81
CA LYS A 204 -6.19 -20.04 19.60
C LYS A 204 -5.32 -18.80 19.31
N PHE A 205 -5.24 -18.35 18.06
CA PHE A 205 -4.39 -17.23 17.64
C PHE A 205 -5.21 -15.99 17.25
N LEU A 206 -6.16 -15.62 18.11
CA LEU A 206 -6.88 -14.35 17.96
C LEU A 206 -6.11 -13.22 18.64
N LEU A 207 -6.04 -12.07 17.95
CA LEU A 207 -5.68 -10.82 18.59
C LEU A 207 -6.84 -10.39 19.51
N GLU A 208 -6.71 -10.62 20.82
CA GLU A 208 -7.69 -10.22 21.82
C GLU A 208 -7.05 -9.41 22.97
N PRO A 209 -7.77 -8.42 23.54
CA PRO A 209 -8.83 -7.58 22.96
C PRO A 209 -8.26 -6.28 22.35
N ILE A 210 -8.70 -5.95 21.12
CA ILE A 210 -8.25 -4.76 20.37
C ILE A 210 -8.87 -3.45 20.89
N ILE A 211 -10.01 -3.53 21.61
CA ILE A 211 -10.73 -2.34 22.09
C ILE A 211 -9.91 -1.49 23.08
N PRO A 212 -9.23 -2.05 24.11
CA PRO A 212 -8.28 -1.31 24.92
C PRO A 212 -7.22 -0.57 24.11
N ASP A 213 -6.62 -1.23 23.12
CA ASP A 213 -5.56 -0.64 22.30
C ASP A 213 -6.09 0.50 21.42
N ILE A 214 -7.28 0.34 20.82
CA ILE A 214 -7.96 1.43 20.11
C ILE A 214 -8.21 2.62 21.03
N LYS A 215 -8.70 2.37 22.26
CA LYS A 215 -8.97 3.45 23.21
C LYS A 215 -7.69 4.18 23.56
N GLU A 216 -6.60 3.46 23.81
CA GLU A 216 -5.32 4.06 24.14
C GLU A 216 -4.74 4.84 22.95
N PHE A 217 -4.81 4.26 21.76
CA PHE A 217 -4.45 4.90 20.49
C PHE A 217 -5.19 6.23 20.30
N VAL A 218 -6.52 6.21 20.44
CA VAL A 218 -7.35 7.41 20.24
C VAL A 218 -7.07 8.47 21.31
N LYS A 219 -6.83 8.11 22.58
CA LYS A 219 -6.45 9.09 23.63
C LYS A 219 -5.16 9.85 23.31
N GLY A 220 -4.25 9.21 22.56
CA GLY A 220 -2.99 9.79 22.14
C GLY A 220 -3.16 10.95 21.18
N ILE A 221 -4.24 11.00 20.40
CA ILE A 221 -4.42 12.00 19.34
C ILE A 221 -5.45 13.08 19.71
N THR A 222 -5.26 14.27 19.14
CA THR A 222 -6.27 15.31 19.07
C THR A 222 -6.99 15.17 17.73
N ILE A 223 -8.32 15.07 17.76
CA ILE A 223 -9.11 14.88 16.53
C ILE A 223 -9.48 16.26 15.98
N ASP A 224 -9.13 16.49 14.72
CA ASP A 224 -9.51 17.67 13.95
C ASP A 224 -10.81 17.42 13.18
N TYR A 225 -11.76 18.34 13.38
CA TYR A 225 -13.09 18.32 12.78
C TYR A 225 -13.24 19.37 11.67
N GLU A 226 -12.23 20.20 11.40
CA GLU A 226 -12.29 21.16 10.31
C GLU A 226 -12.44 20.43 8.97
N LEU A 227 -13.66 20.51 8.44
CA LEU A 227 -14.02 19.99 7.13
C LEU A 227 -14.04 21.16 6.14
N LYS A 228 -13.36 21.01 5.01
CA LYS A 228 -13.82 21.66 3.79
C LYS A 228 -15.07 20.90 3.35
N ASP A 229 -16.23 21.57 3.38
CA ASP A 229 -17.62 21.16 3.13
C ASP A 229 -17.97 20.10 2.05
N LYS A 230 -17.02 19.45 1.37
CA LYS A 230 -17.28 18.63 0.18
C LYS A 230 -17.24 17.11 0.35
N GLU A 231 -16.76 16.54 1.46
CA GLU A 231 -16.55 15.07 1.55
C GLU A 231 -17.43 14.30 2.54
N TRP A 232 -18.34 14.93 3.28
CA TRP A 232 -19.19 14.20 4.23
C TRP A 232 -20.30 13.33 3.59
N LYS A 233 -20.47 13.33 2.27
CA LYS A 233 -21.64 12.71 1.65
C LYS A 233 -21.64 11.17 1.66
N SER A 234 -20.56 10.50 2.08
CA SER A 234 -20.47 9.03 2.11
C SER A 234 -20.30 8.39 3.49
N TYR A 235 -19.91 9.14 4.53
CA TYR A 235 -19.61 8.55 5.86
C TYR A 235 -20.24 9.36 6.99
N SER A 236 -21.34 8.86 7.56
CA SER A 236 -21.88 9.40 8.81
C SER A 236 -21.17 8.75 10.01
N PRO A 237 -20.47 9.51 10.88
CA PRO A 237 -19.83 8.98 12.10
C PRO A 237 -20.81 8.35 13.09
N ALA A 238 -22.10 8.67 12.96
CA ALA A 238 -23.15 8.05 13.75
C ALA A 238 -23.49 6.61 13.29
N THR A 239 -23.15 6.25 12.04
CA THR A 239 -23.40 4.92 11.47
C THR A 239 -22.14 4.08 11.29
N TYR A 240 -20.95 4.68 11.36
CA TYR A 240 -19.68 3.93 11.25
C TYR A 240 -19.42 3.11 12.53
N ARG A 241 -19.87 1.85 12.48
CA ARG A 241 -19.69 0.83 13.53
C ARG A 241 -18.53 -0.08 13.15
N PHE A 242 -17.57 -0.18 14.05
CA PHE A 242 -16.53 -1.20 13.98
C PHE A 242 -16.99 -2.41 14.78
N TYR A 243 -17.06 -3.58 14.13
CA TYR A 243 -17.40 -4.85 14.77
C TYR A 243 -16.13 -5.61 15.13
N PHE A 244 -15.96 -5.93 16.40
CA PHE A 244 -14.85 -6.75 16.90
C PHE A 244 -15.38 -8.16 17.18
N GLY A 245 -14.57 -9.19 16.94
CA GLY A 245 -15.03 -10.59 16.86
C GLY A 245 -15.66 -11.22 18.10
N ASN A 246 -15.88 -10.45 19.15
CA ASN A 246 -16.61 -10.83 20.37
C ASN A 246 -18.02 -10.23 20.44
N ASN A 247 -18.66 -9.94 19.30
CA ASN A 247 -19.96 -9.25 19.18
C ASN A 247 -20.02 -7.87 19.85
N ARG A 248 -18.87 -7.27 20.22
CA ARG A 248 -18.81 -5.88 20.66
C ARG A 248 -18.58 -4.99 19.46
N SER A 249 -19.29 -3.88 19.40
CA SER A 249 -19.01 -2.80 18.47
C SER A 249 -18.70 -1.52 19.21
N ILE A 250 -17.87 -0.67 18.61
CA ILE A 250 -17.74 0.72 19.02
C ILE A 250 -18.03 1.60 17.80
N THR A 251 -18.81 2.65 18.01
CA THR A 251 -18.99 3.69 17.01
C THR A 251 -17.87 4.71 17.12
N LEU A 252 -17.54 5.35 16.00
CA LEU A 252 -16.63 6.49 16.00
C LEU A 252 -17.12 7.59 16.97
N LYS A 253 -18.44 7.80 17.03
CA LYS A 253 -19.09 8.70 18.00
C LYS A 253 -18.82 8.34 19.46
N GLU A 254 -18.82 7.05 19.83
CA GLU A 254 -18.54 6.61 21.21
C GLU A 254 -17.07 6.77 21.59
N LEU A 255 -16.15 6.60 20.63
CA LEU A 255 -14.72 6.88 20.82
C LEU A 255 -14.50 8.39 21.01
N ILE A 256 -15.10 9.21 20.16
CA ILE A 256 -15.01 10.67 20.21
C ILE A 256 -15.53 11.22 21.54
N LYS A 257 -16.72 10.82 21.99
CA LYS A 257 -17.31 11.31 23.25
C LYS A 257 -16.40 11.09 24.47
N LYS A 258 -15.51 10.11 24.41
CA LYS A 258 -14.57 9.78 25.50
C LYS A 258 -13.22 10.48 25.34
N ASN A 259 -12.89 11.00 24.16
CA ASN A 259 -11.70 11.78 23.92
C ASN A 259 -12.01 13.28 24.08
N LYS A 260 -11.76 13.83 25.29
CA LYS A 260 -12.06 15.23 25.62
C LYS A 260 -11.13 16.27 24.96
N LYS A 261 -10.19 15.85 24.10
CA LYS A 261 -9.28 16.74 23.35
C LYS A 261 -9.86 17.03 21.97
N ILE A 262 -10.84 17.93 21.91
CA ILE A 262 -11.49 18.36 20.67
C ILE A 262 -11.07 19.82 20.42
N ASN A 263 -10.47 20.08 19.27
CA ASN A 263 -10.35 21.44 18.73
C ASN A 263 -11.54 21.66 17.79
N TYR A 264 -12.28 22.75 18.03
CA TYR A 264 -13.34 23.25 17.16
C TYR A 264 -12.77 24.27 16.18
#